data_AF-A0A6A6DQZ1-F1
#
_entry.id   AF-A0A6A6DQZ1-F1
#
_cell.length_a   1.000
_cell.length_b   1.000
_cell.length_c   1.000
_cell.angle_alpha   90.00
_cell.angle_beta   90.00
_cell.angle_gamma   90.00
#
_symmetry.space_group_name_H-M   'P 1'
#
loop_
_entity.id
_entity.type
_entity.pdbx_description
1 polymer ?
#
loop_
_entity_poly.entity_id
_entity_poly.type
_entity_poly.pdbx_seq_one_letter_code
_entity_poly.pdbx_strand_id
1 'polypeptide(L)' 'HTCYCECIEPFTGRTPEIVNIPTKPNPIGFKIWVLAQIGYVLDILWQIR' A
#
# COMPACT_ATOMS: atom_id res chain seq x y z
N HIS A 1 9.40 -13.89 -12.82
CA HIS A 1 9.85 -13.47 -11.48
C HIS A 1 8.98 -12.30 -11.07
N THR A 2 7.87 -12.58 -10.40
CA THR A 2 6.86 -11.58 -10.01
C THR A 2 6.93 -11.44 -8.50
N CYS A 3 6.79 -10.22 -7.98
CA CYS A 3 6.78 -9.95 -6.56
C CYS A 3 5.46 -9.31 -6.14
N TYR A 4 5.08 -9.58 -4.90
CA TYR A 4 3.94 -8.95 -4.26
C TYR A 4 4.47 -8.11 -3.10
N CYS A 5 4.17 -6.82 -3.10
CA CYS A 5 4.68 -5.89 -2.10
C CYS A 5 3.54 -5.12 -1.45
N GLU A 6 3.70 -4.83 -0.17
CA GLU A 6 2.85 -3.88 0.54
C GLU A 6 3.45 -2.46 0.47
N CYS A 7 2.60 -1.51 0.11
CA CYS A 7 2.90 -0.08 0.02
C CYS A 7 1.88 0.73 0.83
N ILE A 8 2.26 1.96 1.21
CA ILE A 8 1.36 2.93 1.83
C ILE A 8 1.32 4.18 0.96
N GLU A 9 0.11 4.66 0.68
CA GLU A 9 -0.12 6.03 0.22
C GLU A 9 -0.44 6.91 1.44
N PRO A 10 0.41 7.88 1.79
CA PRO A 10 0.25 8.66 3.02
C PRO A 10 -1.03 9.51 2.98
N PHE A 11 -1.84 9.40 4.03
CA PHE A 11 -3.08 10.17 4.15
C PHE A 11 -3.35 10.52 5.61
N THR A 12 -3.63 11.80 5.87
CA THR A 12 -3.81 12.35 7.23
C THR A 12 -5.27 12.70 7.56
N GLY A 13 -6.20 12.46 6.64
CA GLY A 13 -7.63 12.62 6.89
C GLY A 13 -8.22 11.51 7.78
N ARG A 14 -9.54 11.57 8.00
CA ARG A 14 -10.27 10.59 8.83
C ARG A 14 -11.17 9.74 7.95
N THR A 15 -10.73 8.53 7.64
CA THR A 15 -11.54 7.47 7.02
C THR A 15 -11.27 6.15 7.74
N PRO A 16 -12.27 5.24 7.90
CA PRO A 16 -12.06 3.92 8.51
C PRO A 16 -11.10 3.00 7.73
N GLU A 17 -10.77 3.36 6.48
CA GLU A 17 -9.93 2.58 5.57
C GLU A 17 -8.43 2.81 5.77
N ILE A 18 -8.01 3.88 6.47
CA ILE A 18 -6.58 4.08 6.75
C ILE A 18 -6.06 3.03 7.73
N VAL A 19 -4.79 2.67 7.56
CA VAL A 19 -4.07 1.77 8.45
C VAL A 19 -2.83 2.45 9.00
N ASN A 20 -2.31 1.89 10.09
CA ASN A 20 -1.02 2.26 10.67
C ASN A 20 -0.05 1.07 10.54
N ILE A 21 0.96 1.18 9.66
CA ILE A 21 2.03 0.19 9.49
C ILE A 21 3.34 0.81 9.99
N PRO A 22 3.77 0.50 11.24
CA PRO A 22 4.89 1.18 11.90
C PRO A 22 6.26 0.93 11.26
N THR A 23 6.38 -0.09 10.41
CA THR A 23 7.63 -0.45 9.72
C THR A 23 7.92 0.41 8.49
N LYS A 24 6.96 1.23 8.03
CA LYS A 24 7.11 2.08 6.85
C LYS A 24 7.55 3.50 7.24
N PRO A 25 8.29 4.22 6.37
CA PRO A 25 8.72 5.61 6.65
C PRO A 25 7.55 6.55 6.96
N ASN A 26 6.43 6.35 6.25
CA ASN A 26 5.18 7.04 6.47
C ASN A 26 4.17 5.99 6.97
N PRO A 27 3.95 5.89 8.30
CA PRO A 27 3.25 4.75 8.85
C PRO A 27 1.72 4.85 8.70
N ILE A 28 1.16 6.02 8.45
CA ILE A 28 -0.29 6.25 8.39
C ILE A 28 -0.74 6.55 6.95
N GLY A 29 -1.70 5.78 6.46
CA GLY A 29 -2.28 6.01 5.13
C GLY A 29 -3.09 4.83 4.60
N PHE A 30 -3.36 4.84 3.30
CA PHE A 30 -4.03 3.73 2.63
C PHE A 30 -3.04 2.60 2.35
N LYS A 31 -3.41 1.37 2.73
CA LYS A 31 -2.62 0.20 2.34
C LYS A 31 -2.93 -0.18 0.90
N ILE A 32 -1.87 -0.40 0.14
CA ILE A 32 -1.95 -0.82 -1.25
C ILE A 32 -1.12 -2.08 -1.40
N TRP A 33 -1.65 -3.02 -2.18
CA TRP A 33 -0.92 -4.17 -2.64
C TRP A 33 -0.50 -3.97 -4.09
N VAL A 34 0.78 -4.17 -4.35
CA VAL A 34 1.37 -3.98 -5.67
C VAL A 34 1.89 -5.31 -6.17
N LEU A 35 1.37 -5.74 -7.32
CA LEU A 35 1.95 -6.81 -8.11
C LEU A 35 2.94 -6.19 -9.09
N ALA A 36 4.21 -6.57 -8.99
CA ALA A 36 5.25 -6.03 -9.87
C ALA A 36 6.11 -7.14 -10.48
N GLN A 37 6.66 -6.86 -11.66
CA GLN A 37 7.60 -7.74 -12.34
C GLN A 37 8.71 -6.91 -12.99
N ILE A 38 9.95 -7.18 -12.59
CA ILE A 38 11.16 -6.56 -13.19
C ILE A 38 11.03 -5.02 -13.20
N GLY A 39 10.59 -4.44 -12.08
CA GLY A 39 10.44 -2.98 -11.93
C GLY A 39 9.16 -2.38 -12.53
N TYR A 40 8.34 -3.16 -13.24
CA TYR A 40 7.04 -2.70 -13.75
C TYR A 40 5.91 -3.07 -12.79
N VAL A 41 5.01 -2.12 -12.56
CA VAL A 41 3.75 -2.37 -11.86
C VAL A 41 2.78 -3.04 -12.83
N LEU A 42 2.34 -4.25 -12.49
CA LEU A 42 1.39 -5.03 -13.28
C LEU A 42 -0.04 -4.80 -12.80
N ASP A 43 -0.24 -4.74 -11.49
CA ASP A 43 -1.57 -4.54 -10.89
C ASP A 43 -1.46 -3.87 -9.52
N ILE A 44 -2.55 -3.20 -9.14
CA ILE A 44 -2.68 -2.47 -7.89
C ILE A 44 -4.03 -2.83 -7.27
N LEU A 45 -3.99 -3.39 -6.06
CA LEU A 45 -5.19 -3.68 -5.27
C LEU A 45 -5.22 -2.78 -4.03
N TRP A 46 -6.29 -1.99 -3.92
CA TRP A 46 -6.56 -1.18 -2.74
C TRP A 46 -7.07 -2.04 -1.60
N GLN A 47 -6.51 -1.85 -0.40
CA GLN A 47 -7.05 -2.46 0.79
C GLN A 47 -8.34 -1.72 1.18
N ILE A 48 -9.48 -2.33 0.89
CA ILE A 48 -10.79 -1.88 1.36
C ILE A 48 -11.15 -2.74 2.57
N ARG A 49 -11.72 -2.12 3.61
CA ARG A 49 -12.19 -2.80 4.82
C ARG A 49 -13.67 -3.09 4.73
#